data_AF-A0A3E4MT10-F1
#
_entry.id   AF-A0A3E4MT10-F1
#
_cell.length_a   1.000
_cell.length_b   1.000
_cell.length_c   1.000
_cell.angle_alpha   90.00
_cell.angle_beta   90.00
_cell.angle_gamma   90.00
#
_symmetry.space_group_name_H-M   'P 1'
#
loop_
_entity.id
_entity.type
_entity.pdbx_description
1 polymer ?
#
loop_
_entity_poly.entity_id
_entity_poly.type
_entity_poly.pdbx_seq_one_letter_code
_entity_poly.pdbx_strand_id
1 'polypeptide(L)'
;SEIKDRKLADMTKRTVLSVLQGTYDKDKFVSQLKEKGIDTVLRYTDEGRIYGATFIDHRTGCVLNGSRMGKELSANALQEHF
;
A
#
# COMPACT_ATOMS: atom_id res chain seq x y z
N SER A 1 -0.36 5.27 22.75
CA SER A 1 -1.56 6.13 22.78
C SER A 1 -2.06 6.24 21.35
N GLU A 2 -3.37 6.29 21.15
CA GLU A 2 -3.98 6.26 19.80
C GLU A 2 -3.44 7.35 18.84
N ILE A 3 -3.03 8.51 19.39
CA ILE A 3 -2.44 9.61 18.62
C ILE A 3 -1.11 9.20 17.94
N LYS A 4 -0.27 8.42 18.62
CA LYS A 4 1.02 7.98 18.07
C LYS A 4 0.81 6.99 16.92
N ASP A 5 -0.12 6.06 17.09
CA ASP A 5 -0.42 5.02 16.09
C ASP A 5 -1.02 5.63 14.82
N ARG A 6 -1.88 6.65 14.97
CA ARG A 6 -2.42 7.42 13.83
C ARG A 6 -1.30 8.12 13.05
N LYS A 7 -0.34 8.74 13.74
CA LYS A 7 0.80 9.42 13.10
C LYS A 7 1.67 8.44 12.30
N LEU A 8 1.90 7.23 12.82
CA LEU A 8 2.67 6.17 12.15
C LEU A 8 1.93 5.63 10.92
N ALA A 9 0.61 5.42 11.03
CA ALA A 9 -0.22 5.04 9.90
C ALA A 9 -0.19 6.09 8.78
N ASP A 10 -0.26 7.38 9.14
CA ASP A 10 -0.18 8.48 8.18
C ASP A 10 1.19 8.57 7.48
N MET A 11 2.28 8.27 8.19
CA MET A 11 3.63 8.19 7.60
C MET A 11 3.74 7.05 6.60
N THR A 12 3.19 5.89 6.94
CA THR A 12 3.13 4.73 6.04
C THR A 12 2.33 5.09 4.79
N LYS A 13 1.14 5.68 4.96
CA LYS A 13 0.29 6.14 3.85
C LYS A 13 0.99 7.10 2.89
N ARG A 14 1.68 8.12 3.42
CA ARG A 14 2.43 9.08 2.59
C ARG A 14 3.52 8.41 1.77
N THR A 15 4.21 7.44 2.36
CA THR A 15 5.25 6.67 1.66
C THR A 15 4.64 5.86 0.52
N VAL A 16 3.56 5.13 0.79
CA VAL A 16 2.87 4.32 -0.22
C VAL A 16 2.37 5.17 -1.38
N LEU A 17 1.70 6.29 -1.11
CA LEU A 17 1.22 7.21 -2.13
C LEU A 17 2.35 7.83 -2.97
N SER A 18 3.46 8.19 -2.34
CA SER A 18 4.62 8.75 -3.05
C SER A 18 5.23 7.75 -4.04
N VAL A 19 5.28 6.46 -3.68
CA VAL A 19 5.78 5.43 -4.61
C VAL A 19 4.76 5.17 -5.71
N LEU A 20 3.46 5.10 -5.38
CA LEU A 20 2.39 4.90 -6.36
C LEU A 20 2.39 5.99 -7.44
N GLN A 21 2.58 7.26 -7.06
CA GLN A 21 2.67 8.38 -8.00
C GLN A 21 3.92 8.33 -8.89
N GLY A 22 4.97 7.62 -8.47
CA GLY A 22 6.24 7.54 -9.19
C GLY A 22 6.31 6.43 -10.24
N THR A 23 5.31 5.55 -10.31
CA THR A 23 5.32 4.44 -11.27
C THR A 23 3.93 3.88 -11.55
N TYR A 24 3.70 3.47 -12.81
CA TYR A 24 2.56 2.66 -13.24
C TYR A 24 2.94 1.17 -13.36
N ASP A 25 4.17 0.80 -13.03
CA ASP A 25 4.62 -0.59 -13.05
C ASP A 25 4.42 -1.21 -11.66
N LYS A 26 3.60 -2.26 -11.61
CA LYS A 26 3.26 -2.97 -10.37
C LYS A 26 4.48 -3.56 -9.66
N ASP A 27 5.38 -4.19 -10.40
CA ASP A 27 6.53 -4.88 -9.81
C ASP A 27 7.57 -3.87 -9.32
N LYS A 28 7.70 -2.73 -10.02
CA LYS A 28 8.47 -1.57 -9.55
C LYS A 28 7.86 -0.95 -8.30
N PHE A 29 6.53 -0.80 -8.24
CA PHE A 29 5.84 -0.32 -7.05
C PHE A 29 6.13 -1.21 -5.82
N VAL A 30 5.98 -2.53 -5.97
CA VAL A 30 6.23 -3.49 -4.89
C VAL A 30 7.70 -3.48 -4.46
N SER A 31 8.64 -3.50 -5.40
CA SER A 31 10.08 -3.49 -5.08
C SER A 31 10.53 -2.19 -4.40
N GLN A 32 10.07 -1.03 -4.88
CA GLN A 32 10.39 0.26 -4.24
C GLN A 32 9.79 0.41 -2.84
N LEU A 33 8.62 -0.18 -2.58
CA LEU A 33 8.08 -0.24 -1.21
C LEU A 33 8.91 -1.16 -0.32
N LYS A 34 9.33 -2.32 -0.85
CA LYS A 34 10.19 -3.25 -0.12
C LYS A 34 11.53 -2.62 0.27
N GLU A 35 12.17 -1.87 -0.62
CA GLU A 35 13.38 -1.07 -0.33
C GLU A 35 13.16 -0.06 0.82
N LYS A 36 11.93 0.43 0.97
CA LYS A 36 11.52 1.31 2.06
C LYS A 36 11.07 0.57 3.31
N GLY A 37 11.19 -0.77 3.36
CA GLY A 37 10.77 -1.59 4.49
C GLY A 37 9.27 -1.84 4.59
N ILE A 38 8.54 -1.69 3.47
CA ILE A 38 7.09 -1.92 3.39
C ILE A 38 6.82 -3.10 2.46
N ASP A 39 6.34 -4.21 3.01
CA ASP A 39 5.84 -5.32 2.19
C ASP A 39 4.42 -5.02 1.69
N THR A 40 4.16 -5.41 0.46
CA THR A 40 2.84 -5.25 -0.18
C THR A 40 2.26 -6.62 -0.48
N VAL A 41 1.06 -6.88 0.03
CA VAL A 41 0.27 -8.07 -0.27
C VAL A 41 -0.90 -7.67 -1.16
N LEU A 42 -0.80 -7.99 -2.44
CA LEU A 42 -1.90 -7.89 -3.39
C LEU A 42 -2.63 -9.24 -3.44
N ARG A 43 -3.96 -9.21 -3.34
CA ARG A 43 -4.81 -10.39 -3.47
C ARG A 43 -5.55 -10.33 -4.80
N TYR A 44 -5.62 -11.47 -5.50
CA TYR A 44 -6.16 -11.57 -6.85
C TYR A 44 -7.34 -12.53 -6.91
N THR A 45 -8.36 -12.18 -7.68
CA THR A 45 -9.40 -13.13 -8.07
C THR A 45 -8.81 -14.19 -8.99
N ASP A 46 -9.58 -15.24 -9.27
CA ASP A 46 -9.18 -16.29 -10.23
C ASP A 46 -8.94 -15.74 -11.64
N GLU A 47 -9.58 -14.60 -11.98
CA GLU A 47 -9.40 -13.87 -13.24
C GLU A 47 -8.19 -12.92 -13.23
N GLY A 48 -7.42 -12.90 -12.14
CA GLY A 48 -6.23 -12.05 -11.99
C GLY A 48 -6.52 -10.59 -11.63
N ARG A 49 -7.76 -10.24 -11.20
CA ARG A 49 -8.08 -8.87 -10.75
C ARG A 49 -7.68 -8.66 -9.29
N ILE A 50 -7.07 -7.54 -8.98
CA ILE A 50 -6.78 -7.13 -7.61
C ILE A 50 -8.12 -6.89 -6.89
N TYR A 51 -8.35 -7.61 -5.79
CA TYR A 51 -9.52 -7.40 -4.91
C TYR A 51 -9.12 -6.97 -3.49
N GLY A 52 -7.83 -6.97 -3.17
CA GLY A 52 -7.35 -6.51 -1.89
C GLY A 52 -5.88 -6.08 -1.94
N ALA A 53 -5.55 -5.08 -1.10
CA ALA A 53 -4.19 -4.63 -0.88
C ALA A 53 -3.96 -4.42 0.62
N THR A 54 -2.87 -4.99 1.14
CA THR A 54 -2.40 -4.79 2.51
C THR A 54 -0.94 -4.37 2.48
N PHE A 55 -0.59 -3.36 3.28
CA PHE A 55 0.76 -2.81 3.41
C PHE A 55 1.27 -3.07 4.83
N ILE A 56 2.46 -3.68 4.94
CA ILE A 56 3.10 -4.07 6.19
C ILE A 56 4.39 -3.25 6.32
N ASP A 57 4.37 -2.19 7.13
CA ASP A 57 5.54 -1.34 7.35
C ASP A 57 6.31 -1.85 8.57
N HIS A 58 7.43 -2.52 8.32
CA HIS A 58 8.28 -3.11 9.35
C HIS A 58 9.00 -2.08 10.21
N ARG A 59 9.10 -0.82 9.74
CA ARG A 59 9.75 0.27 10.48
C ARG A 59 8.82 0.83 11.56
N THR A 60 7.52 0.80 11.30
CA THR A 60 6.49 1.35 12.21
C THR A 60 5.70 0.26 12.94
N GLY A 61 5.77 -1.00 12.47
CA GLY A 61 4.94 -2.10 12.93
C GLY A 61 3.48 -2.00 12.45
N CYS A 62 3.18 -1.09 11.52
CA CYS A 62 1.82 -0.90 11.02
C CYS A 62 1.44 -1.97 9.98
N VAL A 63 0.26 -2.53 10.13
CA VAL A 63 -0.40 -3.35 9.09
C VAL A 63 -1.66 -2.62 8.66
N LEU A 64 -1.71 -2.19 7.41
CA LEU A 64 -2.74 -1.28 6.91
C LEU A 64 -3.41 -1.85 5.66
N ASN A 65 -4.74 -1.91 5.68
CA ASN A 65 -5.52 -2.23 4.49
C ASN A 65 -5.65 -0.98 3.61
N GLY A 66 -5.34 -1.11 2.33
CA GLY A 66 -5.31 0.02 1.39
C GLY A 66 -6.63 0.81 1.36
N SER A 67 -7.77 0.10 1.33
CA SER A 67 -9.10 0.72 1.38
C SER A 67 -9.39 1.54 2.64
N ARG A 68 -8.70 1.26 3.76
CA ARG A 68 -8.79 2.05 5.00
C ARG A 68 -7.81 3.21 5.02
N MET A 69 -6.77 3.17 4.20
CA MET A 69 -5.79 4.25 4.08
C MET A 69 -6.30 5.37 3.17
N GLY A 70 -7.00 5.05 2.09
CA GLY A 70 -7.55 6.04 1.16
C GLY A 70 -8.12 5.39 -0.09
N LYS A 71 -8.98 6.12 -0.82
CA LYS A 71 -9.61 5.60 -2.05
C LYS A 71 -8.57 5.27 -3.12
N GLU A 72 -7.49 6.06 -3.19
CA GLU A 72 -6.37 5.90 -4.11
C GLU A 72 -5.59 4.60 -3.88
N LEU A 73 -5.70 4.01 -2.69
CA LEU A 73 -5.06 2.76 -2.31
C LEU A 73 -6.05 1.59 -2.23
N SER A 74 -7.29 1.79 -2.70
CA SER A 74 -8.25 0.71 -2.83
C SER A 74 -7.81 -0.29 -3.90
N ALA A 75 -8.32 -1.52 -3.82
CA ALA A 75 -8.03 -2.56 -4.81
C ALA A 75 -8.38 -2.11 -6.24
N ASN A 76 -9.55 -1.49 -6.43
CA ASN A 76 -9.98 -0.99 -7.74
C ASN A 76 -9.06 0.11 -8.26
N ALA A 77 -8.66 1.06 -7.41
CA ALA A 77 -7.75 2.13 -7.83
C ALA A 77 -6.38 1.57 -8.24
N LEU A 78 -5.83 0.60 -7.51
CA LEU A 78 -4.58 -0.06 -7.87
C LEU A 78 -4.71 -0.92 -9.13
N GLN A 79 -5.86 -1.56 -9.34
CA GLN A 79 -6.16 -2.32 -10.56
C GLN A 79 -6.24 -1.44 -11.81
N GLU A 80 -6.72 -0.20 -11.67
CA GLU A 80 -6.77 0.78 -12.75
C GLU A 80 -5.43 1.49 -12.97
N HIS A 81 -4.61 1.59 -11.93
CA HIS A 81 -3.34 2.29 -11.96
C HIS A 81 -2.19 1.47 -12.56
N PHE A 82 -2.21 0.14 -12.43
CA PHE A 82 -1.20 -0.75 -13.03
C PHE A 82 -1.75 -1.46 -14.27
#